data_AF-A0A943JVM5-F1
#
_entry.id   AF-A0A943JVM5-F1
#
_cell.length_a   1.000
_cell.length_b   1.000
_cell.length_c   1.000
_cell.angle_alpha   90.00
_cell.angle_beta   90.00
_cell.angle_gamma   90.00
#
_symmetry.space_group_name_H-M   'P 1'
#
loop_
_entity.id
_entity.type
_entity.pdbx_description
1 polymer ?
#
loop_
_entity_poly.entity_id
_entity_poly.type
_entity_poly.pdbx_seq_one_letter_code
_entity_poly.pdbx_strand_id
1 'polypeptide(L)'
;MSYVNVIHEVKRCEVENEWVLCFQYCEYFYDDNTSETGYRFIWRKPNGALQPARGQARIPKMSDLLYLVSKAMEQGWGNLEEKEVDLKENVISQIEED
;
A
#
# COMPACT_ATOMS: atom_id res chain seq x y z
N MET A 1 10.33 -6.95 10.30
CA MET A 1 9.45 -6.09 9.48
C MET A 1 10.37 -5.32 8.55
N SER A 2 10.62 -5.86 7.37
CA SER A 2 11.60 -5.33 6.41
C SER A 2 10.89 -4.48 5.37
N TYR A 3 10.56 -3.23 5.69
CA TYR A 3 10.02 -2.20 4.77
C TYR A 3 8.75 -2.52 3.94
N VAL A 4 8.16 -1.47 3.38
CA VAL A 4 6.97 -1.56 2.51
C VAL A 4 7.22 -0.73 1.27
N ASN A 5 6.98 -1.30 0.09
CA ASN A 5 7.01 -0.60 -1.17
C ASN A 5 5.58 -0.14 -1.54
N VAL A 6 5.41 1.13 -1.88
CA VAL A 6 4.10 1.68 -2.30
C VAL A 6 4.04 1.65 -3.82
N ILE A 7 3.13 0.85 -4.38
CA ILE A 7 2.97 0.68 -5.83
C ILE A 7 1.99 1.72 -6.37
N HIS A 8 0.82 1.85 -5.72
CA HIS A 8 -0.20 2.83 -6.07
C HIS A 8 -0.73 3.57 -4.83
N GLU A 9 -1.14 4.82 -5.02
CA GLU A 9 -1.70 5.66 -3.95
C GLU A 9 -2.79 6.58 -4.50
N VAL A 10 -3.92 6.67 -3.78
CA VAL A 10 -4.85 7.80 -3.85
C VAL A 10 -4.85 8.53 -2.51
N LYS A 11 -4.91 9.86 -2.57
CA LYS A 11 -5.02 10.74 -1.40
C LYS A 11 -6.40 11.39 -1.31
N ARG A 12 -6.88 11.58 -0.09
CA ARG A 12 -8.04 12.43 0.18
C ARG A 12 -7.56 13.87 0.11
N CYS A 13 -8.23 14.71 -0.70
CA CYS A 13 -7.95 16.15 -0.95
C CYS A 13 -6.77 16.73 -0.15
N GLU A 14 -5.69 17.08 -0.85
CA GLU A 14 -4.53 17.71 -0.24
C GLU A 14 -4.91 19.10 0.27
N VAL A 15 -5.13 19.22 1.58
CA VAL A 15 -5.17 20.51 2.27
C VAL A 15 -3.77 20.74 2.82
N GLU A 16 -3.17 21.88 2.47
CA GLU A 16 -1.85 22.24 2.97
C GLU A 16 -1.83 22.22 4.50
N ASN A 17 -0.75 21.65 5.06
CA ASN A 17 -0.52 21.51 6.49
C ASN A 17 -1.50 20.62 7.27
N GLU A 18 -2.31 19.79 6.61
CA GLU A 18 -3.21 18.85 7.28
C GLU A 18 -2.78 17.39 7.14
N TRP A 19 -3.38 16.55 7.97
CA TRP A 19 -3.26 15.10 7.87
C TRP A 19 -4.06 14.60 6.67
N VAL A 20 -3.41 13.81 5.83
CA VAL A 20 -4.02 13.28 4.60
C VAL A 20 -4.26 11.78 4.76
N LEU A 21 -5.51 11.36 4.54
CA LEU A 21 -5.84 9.94 4.46
C LEU A 21 -5.47 9.44 3.07
N CYS A 22 -4.64 8.39 3.01
CA CYS A 22 -4.28 7.72 1.78
C CYS A 22 -4.90 6.32 1.73
N PHE A 23 -5.22 5.87 0.52
CA PHE A 23 -5.48 4.47 0.20
C PHE A 23 -4.37 3.99 -0.74
N GLN A 24 -3.71 2.89 -0.38
CA GLN A 24 -2.51 2.42 -1.06
C GLN A 24 -2.64 0.95 -1.42
N TYR A 25 -2.12 0.59 -2.59
CA TYR A 25 -1.74 -0.79 -2.92
C TYR A 25 -0.22 -0.91 -2.75
N CYS A 26 0.21 -1.88 -1.95
CA CYS A 26 1.59 -2.00 -1.47
C CYS A 26 2.10 -3.43 -1.63
N GLU A 27 3.42 -3.56 -1.54
CA GLU A 27 4.12 -4.82 -1.36
C GLU A 27 4.83 -4.80 0.00
N TYR A 28 4.49 -5.78 0.83
CA TYR A 28 5.04 -6.02 2.15
C TYR A 28 6.17 -7.03 2.01
N PHE A 29 7.38 -6.64 2.40
CA PHE A 29 8.51 -7.55 2.45
C PHE A 29 8.71 -8.03 3.88
N TYR A 30 8.86 -9.33 4.05
CA TYR A 30 9.02 -9.98 5.35
C TYR A 30 10.46 -10.47 5.55
N ASP A 31 10.83 -10.65 6.82
CA ASP A 31 12.21 -10.96 7.21
C ASP A 31 12.63 -12.39 6.77
N ASP A 32 11.69 -13.24 6.35
CA ASP A 32 11.91 -14.59 5.85
C ASP A 32 12.14 -14.66 4.32
N ASN A 33 12.26 -13.48 3.68
CA ASN A 33 12.33 -13.28 2.22
C ASN A 33 11.05 -13.66 1.46
N THR A 34 9.90 -13.62 2.13
CA THR A 34 8.60 -13.63 1.43
C THR A 34 8.14 -12.19 1.18
N SER A 35 7.33 -11.99 0.14
CA SER A 35 6.56 -10.76 -0.03
C SER A 35 5.10 -11.04 -0.31
N GLU A 36 4.25 -10.15 0.18
CA GLU A 36 2.81 -10.15 -0.09
C GLU A 36 2.37 -8.79 -0.61
N THR A 37 1.50 -8.77 -1.61
CA THR A 37 0.83 -7.53 -2.02
C THR A 37 -0.52 -7.35 -1.35
N GLY A 38 -0.94 -6.11 -1.14
CA GLY A 38 -2.26 -5.84 -0.57
C GLY A 38 -2.59 -4.37 -0.42
N TYR A 39 -3.83 -4.11 0.03
CA TYR A 39 -4.34 -2.76 0.22
C TYR A 39 -4.23 -2.30 1.67
N ARG A 40 -4.06 -0.99 1.86
CA ARG A 40 -4.18 -0.38 3.19
C ARG A 40 -4.68 1.05 3.14
N PHE A 41 -5.24 1.48 4.28
CA PHE A 41 -5.39 2.89 4.61
C PHE A 41 -4.24 3.34 5.50
N ILE A 42 -3.73 4.55 5.26
CA ILE A 42 -2.68 5.14 6.09
C ILE A 42 -2.83 6.66 6.18
N TRP A 43 -2.46 7.21 7.33
CA TRP A 43 -2.39 8.65 7.54
C TRP A 43 -1.00 9.18 7.22
N ARG A 44 -0.95 10.19 6.36
CA ARG A 44 0.25 10.96 6.06
C ARG A 44 0.22 12.26 6.85
N LYS A 45 1.35 12.58 7.48
CA LYS A 45 1.56 13.83 8.20
C LYS A 45 1.64 15.01 7.23
N PRO A 46 1.39 16.24 7.73
CA PRO A 46 1.61 17.48 6.99
C PRO A 46 2.98 17.58 6.29
N ASN A 47 4.04 17.06 6.94
CA ASN A 47 5.40 17.07 6.39
C ASN A 47 5.66 15.96 5.36
N GLY A 48 4.61 15.29 4.87
CA GLY A 48 4.70 14.21 3.90
C GLY A 48 5.13 12.86 4.47
N ALA A 49 5.59 12.79 5.73
CA ALA A 49 6.00 11.52 6.33
C ALA A 49 4.78 10.63 6.62
N LEU A 50 4.90 9.34 6.32
CA LEU A 50 3.90 8.36 6.74
C LEU A 50 3.96 8.20 8.26
N GLN A 51 2.80 8.20 8.91
CA GLN A 51 2.74 7.69 10.28
C GLN A 51 2.54 6.18 10.19
N PRO A 52 3.53 5.36 10.59
CA PRO A 52 3.29 3.93 10.75
C PRO A 52 2.27 3.75 11.87
N ALA A 53 1.00 3.61 11.50
CA ALA A 53 -0.02 3.17 12.43
C ALA A 53 0.26 1.68 12.69
N ARG A 54 0.68 1.35 13.92
CA ARG A 54 0.86 -0.03 14.39
C ARG A 54 -0.51 -0.70 14.57
N GLY A 55 -1.31 -0.79 13.50
CA GLY A 55 -2.69 -1.26 13.53
C GLY A 55 -3.66 -0.34 12.78
N GLN A 56 -4.89 -0.84 12.63
CA GLN A 56 -6.02 -0.29 11.87
C GLN A 56 -6.08 1.25 11.84
N ALA A 57 -6.16 1.84 10.65
CA ALA A 57 -6.35 3.27 10.50
C ALA A 57 -7.78 3.66 10.91
N ARG A 58 -7.93 4.56 11.89
CA ARG A 58 -9.23 5.18 12.19
C ARG A 58 -9.63 6.08 11.02
N ILE A 59 -10.76 5.79 10.38
CA ILE A 59 -11.35 6.59 9.30
C ILE A 59 -12.63 7.25 9.84
N PRO A 60 -12.69 8.59 9.99
CA PRO A 60 -13.82 9.25 10.65
C PRO A 60 -15.15 9.17 9.90
N LYS A 61 -15.12 9.08 8.56
CA LYS A 61 -16.33 9.09 7.72
C LYS A 61 -16.24 7.99 6.67
N MET A 62 -17.29 7.18 6.55
CA MET A 62 -17.38 6.13 5.53
C MET A 62 -17.30 6.70 4.10
N SER A 63 -17.77 7.93 3.88
CA SER A 63 -17.66 8.62 2.59
C SER A 63 -16.22 8.79 2.12
N ASP A 64 -15.26 8.94 3.04
CA ASP A 64 -13.85 9.09 2.67
C ASP A 64 -13.26 7.75 2.23
N LEU A 65 -13.66 6.65 2.88
CA LEU A 65 -13.32 5.29 2.44
C LEU A 65 -13.87 5.03 1.03
N LEU A 66 -15.17 5.27 0.82
CA LEU A 66 -15.82 5.04 -0.47
C LEU A 66 -15.17 5.88 -1.57
N TYR A 67 -14.92 7.17 -1.32
CA TYR A 67 -14.26 8.05 -2.27
C TYR A 67 -12.89 7.50 -2.71
N LEU A 68 -12.05 7.10 -1.76
CA LEU A 68 -10.70 6.62 -2.04
C LEU A 68 -10.71 5.29 -2.80
N VAL A 69 -11.56 4.35 -2.39
CA VAL A 69 -11.71 3.06 -3.08
C VAL A 69 -12.25 3.26 -4.49
N SER A 70 -13.29 4.07 -4.67
CA SER A 70 -13.83 4.37 -6.00
C SER A 70 -12.79 5.03 -6.90
N LYS A 71 -11.92 5.89 -6.37
CA LYS A 71 -10.82 6.48 -7.13
C LYS A 71 -9.76 5.45 -7.54
N ALA A 72 -9.42 4.51 -6.68
CA ALA A 72 -8.54 3.40 -7.05
C ALA A 72 -9.14 2.51 -8.15
N MET A 73 -10.45 2.24 -8.07
CA MET A 73 -11.20 1.53 -9.11
C MET A 73 -11.18 2.28 -10.44
N GLU A 74 -11.44 3.59 -10.42
CA GLU A 74 -11.40 4.47 -11.60
C GLU A 74 -10.01 4.51 -12.25
N GLN A 75 -8.94 4.45 -11.45
CA GLN A 75 -7.56 4.39 -11.93
C GLN A 75 -7.12 3.00 -12.41
N GLY A 76 -7.99 2.00 -12.35
CA GLY A 76 -7.75 0.66 -12.92
C GLY A 76 -6.94 -0.30 -12.05
N TRP A 77 -6.60 0.06 -10.81
CA TRP A 77 -5.81 -0.80 -9.91
C TRP A 77 -6.56 -1.23 -8.64
N GLY A 78 -7.80 -0.77 -8.43
CA GLY A 78 -8.59 -1.12 -7.23
C GLY A 78 -9.06 -2.58 -7.14
N ASN A 79 -8.85 -3.39 -8.17
CA ASN A 79 -9.21 -4.82 -8.24
C ASN A 79 -8.00 -5.75 -8.39
N LEU A 80 -6.77 -5.25 -8.18
CA LEU A 80 -5.61 -6.13 -8.11
C LEU A 80 -5.78 -7.10 -6.93
N GLU A 81 -5.48 -8.37 -7.17
CA GLU A 81 -5.50 -9.41 -6.16
C GLU A 81 -4.17 -9.45 -5.41
N GLU A 82 -4.23 -9.95 -4.18
CA GLU A 82 -3.05 -10.29 -3.39
C GLU A 82 -2.20 -11.32 -4.15
N LYS A 83 -0.88 -11.15 -4.05
CA LYS A 83 0.11 -12.10 -4.55
C LYS A 83 1.12 -12.33 -3.44
N GLU A 84 1.39 -13.61 -3.19
CA GLU A 84 2.46 -14.05 -2.31
C GLU A 84 3.63 -14.57 -3.16
N VAL A 85 4.85 -14.18 -2.84
CA VAL A 85 6.07 -14.57 -3.56
C VAL A 85 7.15 -14.99 -2.57
N ASP A 86 7.71 -16.19 -2.74
CA ASP A 86 8.98 -16.55 -2.11
C ASP A 86 10.13 -16.02 -2.98
N LEU A 87 10.88 -15.05 -2.47
CA LEU A 87 11.96 -14.42 -3.22
C LEU A 87 13.17 -15.36 -3.41
N LYS A 88 13.25 -16.48 -2.69
CA LYS A 88 14.34 -17.47 -2.84
C LYS A 88 14.16 -18.33 -4.11
N GLU A 89 12.93 -18.63 -4.50
CA GLU A 89 12.65 -19.46 -5.68
C GLU A 89 12.93 -18.71 -6.99
N ASN A 90 12.69 -17.40 -7.03
CA ASN A 90 12.93 -16.55 -8.22
C ASN A 90 14.42 -16.38 -8.57
N VAL A 91 15.33 -16.54 -7.61
CA VAL A 91 16.78 -16.45 -7.88
C VAL A 91 17.27 -17.71 -8.57
N ILE A 92 16.72 -18.88 -8.24
CA ILE A 92 17.13 -20.16 -8.84
C ILE A 92 16.68 -20.23 -10.31
N SER A 93 15.45 -19.78 -10.62
CA SER A 93 14.92 -19.79 -12.00
C SER A 93 15.65 -18.82 -12.95
N GLN A 94 16.20 -17.72 -12.44
CA GLN A 94 16.98 -16.77 -13.25
C GLN A 94 18.43 -17.22 -13.50
N ILE A 95 18.96 -18.16 -12.72
CA ILE A 95 20.32 -18.70 -12.91
C ILE A 95 20.30 -19.88 -13.90
N GLU A 96 19.16 -20.54 -14.10
CA GLU A 96 19.03 -21.67 -15.03
C GLU A 96 18.72 -21.27 -16.49
N GLU A 97 18.48 -19.98 -16.75
CA GLU A 97 18.25 -19.44 -18.11
C GLU A 97 19.46 -18.70 -18.74
N ASP A 98 20.62 -18.65 -18.07
CA ASP A 98 21.89 -18.07 -18.58
C ASP A 98 22.93 -19.13 -18.98
#